data_AF-A0A941XMI9-F1
#
_entry.id   AF-A0A941XMI9-F1
#
_cell.length_a   1.000
_cell.length_b   1.000
_cell.length_c   1.000
_cell.angle_alpha   90.00
_cell.angle_beta   90.00
_cell.angle_gamma   90.00
#
_symmetry.space_group_name_H-M   'P 1'
#
loop_
_entity.id
_entity.type
_entity.pdbx_description
1 polymer ?
#
loop_
_entity_poly.entity_id
_entity_poly.type
_entity_poly.pdbx_seq_one_letter_code
_entity_poly.pdbx_strand_id
1 'polypeptide(L)'
;MKKILAIGIIMVGFCCMMACSTKDEIVMAEVTTLRLLPDEDVVFGEAGGSLDIQVETNGKNWNVEASQDWVKIESSAQSFRLIAEENTGTEAMPQAVVTVVASSGEDTDEVSFTVSQEGSAPAVMTIEPEVESLRILYNGIDADFYISSNKVWKAESDQTWCVVTKKDEHTLVISAEENKTFEAMPPATVTITAGVAPNAVTKKIDVTQEGRPEVIASDLSAGGTSNCYVVSKAGTYMFNACVKGNNATTPGITPTTLAPVSAELLWQDYYSDGRGIANDISYKNGYIYFTTGETFHPGNAVIAAKDANGEILWSWHIWCVADLQAHPYNSYETGTEAFQVLDRNLGAISNEVGSDYALGFYYQWGRKDPFPAAAGNGDGNSRKDGDLAFGCSGPDDYTQPGYTAYTYDSVGTIINSAENMKWSFEIGGKQIEDAVRNPMQFYYQVSYTLTDWLETPDDNLWGNPYANGKIYVFDTYKTTEISTGKGVKTIYDPCPVGYKVAPGNYWSEAAVVYQKAFQSPLMTPNASYYGYVYTAADGAKDWYPLAGRRQNISISPGKLYGVSTTGFMWGSSPAADPAEAADSKKHQATAISVSQTSWNPASAVARSNGMPVRCIRE
;
A
#
# COMPACT_ATOMS: atom_id res chain seq x y z
N MET A 1 -52.80 -43.56 81.67
CA MET A 1 -52.64 -45.03 81.86
C MET A 1 -51.68 -45.51 80.78
N LYS A 2 -50.69 -46.40 81.01
CA LYS A 2 -50.28 -47.20 82.19
C LYS A 2 -49.16 -46.44 82.97
N LYS A 3 -49.03 -46.33 84.30
CA LYS A 3 -49.06 -47.24 85.49
C LYS A 3 -47.76 -48.03 85.75
N ILE A 4 -47.47 -48.20 87.07
CA ILE A 4 -46.36 -48.91 87.79
C ILE A 4 -45.17 -47.96 88.14
N LEU A 5 -44.65 -47.81 89.39
CA LEU A 5 -45.10 -48.21 90.75
C LEU A 5 -44.49 -47.35 91.92
N ALA A 6 -44.83 -47.73 93.16
CA ALA A 6 -44.32 -47.49 94.53
C ALA A 6 -42.79 -47.72 94.76
N ILE A 7 -42.07 -47.15 95.76
CA ILE A 7 -42.20 -47.14 97.26
C ILE A 7 -41.98 -48.54 97.89
N GLY A 8 -41.20 -48.78 98.96
CA GLY A 8 -40.26 -47.94 99.74
C GLY A 8 -40.06 -48.41 101.21
N ILE A 9 -39.08 -47.81 101.92
CA ILE A 9 -38.90 -47.76 103.41
C ILE A 9 -38.42 -49.05 104.13
N ILE A 10 -37.34 -48.92 104.94
CA ILE A 10 -37.22 -49.36 106.35
C ILE A 10 -35.99 -48.68 107.00
N MET A 11 -35.61 -48.99 108.25
CA MET A 11 -35.10 -48.00 109.23
C MET A 11 -34.13 -48.59 110.29
N VAL A 12 -33.62 -47.72 111.18
CA VAL A 12 -32.98 -47.93 112.52
C VAL A 12 -31.43 -47.90 112.57
N GLY A 13 -30.87 -47.10 113.50
CA GLY A 13 -29.44 -47.08 113.88
C GLY A 13 -29.04 -45.77 114.59
N PHE A 14 -28.78 -45.79 115.90
CA PHE A 14 -28.63 -44.60 116.77
C PHE A 14 -27.21 -44.43 117.32
N CYS A 15 -26.88 -43.20 117.80
CA CYS A 15 -25.97 -42.85 118.92
C CYS A 15 -24.57 -42.19 118.67
N CYS A 16 -24.47 -40.94 119.18
CA CYS A 16 -23.36 -40.26 119.88
C CYS A 16 -21.95 -40.00 119.30
N MET A 17 -21.72 -38.70 119.10
CA MET A 17 -20.51 -37.87 119.24
C MET A 17 -19.30 -38.41 120.05
N MET A 18 -18.09 -38.04 119.59
CA MET A 18 -17.12 -37.31 120.43
C MET A 18 -16.30 -36.33 119.55
N ALA A 19 -15.73 -35.28 120.13
CA ALA A 19 -15.14 -34.16 119.38
C ALA A 19 -13.64 -33.94 119.68
N CYS A 20 -12.92 -33.38 118.71
CA CYS A 20 -11.68 -32.63 118.93
C CYS A 20 -11.57 -31.51 117.89
N SER A 21 -10.80 -30.46 118.18
CA SER A 21 -10.80 -29.21 117.40
C SER A 21 -9.40 -28.69 117.11
N THR A 22 -9.15 -28.38 115.84
CA THR A 22 -8.27 -27.27 115.43
C THR A 22 -9.05 -26.39 114.45
N LYS A 23 -8.85 -25.07 114.53
CA LYS A 23 -9.28 -24.14 113.49
C LYS A 23 -8.08 -23.86 112.60
N ASP A 24 -8.02 -24.55 111.47
CA ASP A 24 -7.26 -24.08 110.32
C ASP A 24 -8.26 -23.41 109.38
N GLU A 25 -7.99 -22.15 109.01
CA GLU A 25 -8.76 -21.52 107.93
C GLU A 25 -8.37 -22.20 106.63
N ILE A 26 -9.28 -22.99 106.06
CA ILE A 26 -9.14 -23.48 104.69
C ILE A 26 -9.30 -22.28 103.76
N VAL A 27 -8.18 -21.59 103.53
CA VAL A 27 -8.00 -20.79 102.32
C VAL A 27 -8.06 -21.76 101.16
N MET A 28 -9.25 -21.92 100.57
CA MET A 28 -9.34 -22.57 99.27
C MET A 28 -8.54 -21.69 98.32
N ALA A 29 -7.48 -22.26 97.74
CA ALA A 29 -6.74 -21.58 96.68
C ALA A 29 -7.73 -21.22 95.56
N GLU A 30 -7.64 -20.00 95.04
CA GLU A 30 -8.36 -19.66 93.81
C GLU A 30 -7.78 -20.54 92.70
N VAL A 31 -8.62 -21.46 92.20
CA VAL A 31 -8.25 -22.35 91.09
C VAL A 31 -7.98 -21.50 89.86
N THR A 32 -6.91 -21.82 89.15
CA THR A 32 -6.56 -21.19 87.88
C THR A 32 -7.67 -21.49 86.88
N THR A 33 -8.16 -20.46 86.21
CA THR A 33 -9.13 -20.57 85.13
C THR A 33 -8.58 -19.92 83.89
N LEU A 34 -8.74 -20.57 82.75
CA LEU A 34 -8.36 -20.09 81.43
C LEU A 34 -9.57 -20.16 80.49
N ARG A 35 -9.76 -19.09 79.73
CA ARG A 35 -10.78 -19.02 78.69
C ARG A 35 -10.27 -18.20 77.51
N LEU A 36 -10.58 -18.66 76.30
CA LEU A 36 -10.23 -17.98 75.06
C LEU A 36 -11.46 -17.28 74.48
N LEU A 37 -11.24 -16.22 73.69
CA LEU A 37 -12.29 -15.55 72.91
C LEU A 37 -11.74 -15.16 71.52
N PRO A 38 -12.23 -15.74 70.41
CA PRO A 38 -13.22 -16.83 70.33
C PRO A 38 -12.74 -18.14 70.97
N ASP A 39 -13.69 -19.04 71.20
CA ASP A 39 -13.52 -20.36 71.87
C ASP A 39 -13.95 -21.48 70.90
N GLU A 40 -13.39 -21.45 69.69
CA GLU A 40 -13.78 -22.27 68.52
C GLU A 40 -12.54 -22.68 67.70
N ASP A 41 -12.62 -23.80 66.97
CA ASP A 41 -11.59 -24.21 66.00
C ASP A 41 -11.45 -23.18 64.87
N VAL A 42 -10.21 -22.92 64.44
CA VAL A 42 -9.89 -21.89 63.44
C VAL A 42 -9.66 -22.53 62.06
N VAL A 43 -10.31 -21.97 61.04
CA VAL A 43 -10.15 -22.38 59.64
C VAL A 43 -9.75 -21.17 58.80
N PHE A 44 -8.56 -21.23 58.21
CA PHE A 44 -8.10 -20.27 57.19
C PHE A 44 -8.40 -20.81 55.78
N GLY A 45 -8.84 -19.95 54.86
CA GLY A 45 -8.90 -20.30 53.44
C GLY A 45 -7.52 -20.33 52.80
N GLU A 46 -7.44 -20.69 51.51
CA GLU A 46 -6.17 -20.75 50.76
C GLU A 46 -5.31 -19.48 50.91
N ALA A 47 -5.92 -18.29 50.91
CA ALA A 47 -5.25 -16.99 51.04
C ALA A 47 -4.63 -16.71 52.43
N GLY A 48 -4.82 -17.59 53.41
CA GLY A 48 -4.34 -17.40 54.78
C GLY A 48 -5.10 -16.29 55.51
N GLY A 49 -4.39 -15.50 56.32
CA GLY A 49 -4.94 -14.37 57.05
C GLY A 49 -4.42 -14.28 58.49
N SER A 50 -5.19 -13.65 59.37
CA SER A 50 -4.85 -13.55 60.79
C SER A 50 -6.08 -13.43 61.69
N LEU A 51 -6.01 -13.98 62.89
CA LEU A 51 -7.07 -13.90 63.91
C LEU A 51 -6.47 -13.53 65.27
N ASP A 52 -7.02 -12.51 65.93
CA ASP A 52 -6.70 -12.17 67.32
C ASP A 52 -7.58 -12.96 68.29
N ILE A 53 -6.97 -13.63 69.26
CA ILE A 53 -7.64 -14.41 70.31
C ILE A 53 -7.30 -13.77 71.66
N GLN A 54 -8.33 -13.38 72.43
CA GLN A 54 -8.14 -12.84 73.79
C GLN A 54 -7.98 -13.97 74.81
N VAL A 55 -7.21 -13.71 75.86
CA VAL A 55 -6.91 -14.65 76.95
C VAL A 55 -7.50 -14.12 78.26
N GLU A 56 -8.63 -14.67 78.69
CA GLU A 56 -9.25 -14.40 79.98
C GLU A 56 -8.69 -15.40 81.02
N THR A 57 -7.88 -14.95 81.98
CA THR A 57 -7.35 -15.82 83.04
C THR A 57 -7.07 -15.06 84.35
N ASN A 58 -7.15 -15.77 85.48
CA ASN A 58 -6.62 -15.35 86.79
C ASN A 58 -5.19 -15.90 87.07
N GLY A 59 -4.61 -16.65 86.12
CA GLY A 59 -3.23 -17.10 86.16
C GLY A 59 -2.23 -15.93 86.18
N LYS A 60 -1.13 -16.07 86.92
CA LYS A 60 -0.06 -15.06 87.00
C LYS A 60 0.81 -15.02 85.76
N ASN A 61 0.92 -16.13 85.05
CA ASN A 61 1.59 -16.24 83.75
C ASN A 61 0.76 -17.12 82.83
N TRP A 62 0.86 -16.90 81.52
CA TRP A 62 0.33 -17.81 80.50
C TRP A 62 1.32 -17.98 79.34
N ASN A 63 1.18 -19.08 78.61
CA ASN A 63 1.98 -19.46 77.45
C ASN A 63 1.06 -19.87 76.29
N VAL A 64 1.51 -19.76 75.04
CA VAL A 64 0.81 -20.26 73.86
C VAL A 64 1.80 -20.84 72.86
N GLU A 65 1.55 -22.07 72.42
CA GLU A 65 2.41 -22.79 71.47
C GLU A 65 1.58 -23.42 70.35
N ALA A 66 2.09 -23.38 69.12
CA ALA A 66 1.52 -24.07 67.95
C ALA A 66 2.37 -25.29 67.61
N SER A 67 1.72 -26.41 67.29
CA SER A 67 2.38 -27.67 66.91
C SER A 67 2.83 -27.74 65.44
N GLN A 68 2.69 -26.65 64.68
CA GLN A 68 3.11 -26.55 63.27
C GLN A 68 3.62 -25.14 62.94
N ASP A 69 4.81 -25.05 62.34
CA ASP A 69 5.51 -23.78 62.06
C ASP A 69 4.81 -22.86 61.04
N TRP A 70 3.79 -23.35 60.31
CA TRP A 70 3.03 -22.55 59.36
C TRP A 70 2.01 -21.62 60.03
N VAL A 71 1.60 -21.93 61.27
CA VAL A 71 0.78 -21.03 62.11
C VAL A 71 1.73 -20.21 62.98
N LYS A 72 1.97 -18.96 62.58
CA LYS A 72 2.79 -18.02 63.35
C LYS A 72 1.95 -17.41 64.47
N ILE A 73 2.55 -17.24 65.65
CA ILE A 73 1.90 -16.64 66.82
C ILE A 73 2.62 -15.34 67.22
N GLU A 74 1.87 -14.25 67.38
CA GLU A 74 2.36 -13.00 67.97
C GLU A 74 1.63 -12.75 69.32
N SER A 75 2.32 -12.91 70.44
CA SER A 75 1.73 -12.77 71.80
C SER A 75 1.75 -11.34 72.33
N SER A 76 0.64 -10.89 72.93
CA SER A 76 0.51 -9.66 73.71
C SER A 76 0.37 -9.96 75.22
N ALA A 77 0.03 -8.97 76.04
CA ALA A 77 -0.21 -9.17 77.47
C ALA A 77 -1.55 -9.86 77.81
N GLN A 78 -2.55 -9.76 76.93
CA GLN A 78 -3.94 -10.23 77.15
C GLN A 78 -4.54 -10.94 75.94
N SER A 79 -3.76 -11.14 74.88
CA SER A 79 -4.19 -11.78 73.63
C SER A 79 -2.99 -12.39 72.91
N PHE A 80 -3.25 -13.23 71.91
CA PHE A 80 -2.27 -13.57 70.89
C PHE A 80 -2.92 -13.54 69.51
N ARG A 81 -2.11 -13.33 68.48
CA ARG A 81 -2.55 -13.31 67.09
C ARG A 81 -2.02 -14.51 66.35
N LEU A 82 -2.91 -15.31 65.77
CA LEU A 82 -2.59 -16.33 64.79
C LEU A 82 -2.40 -15.69 63.42
N ILE A 83 -1.38 -16.10 62.67
CA ILE A 83 -1.10 -15.65 61.31
C ILE A 83 -0.77 -16.85 60.43
N ALA A 84 -1.46 -16.96 59.29
CA ALA A 84 -1.22 -17.94 58.24
C ALA A 84 -0.91 -17.22 56.91
N GLU A 85 0.11 -17.68 56.18
CA GLU A 85 0.46 -17.19 54.84
C GLU A 85 -0.37 -17.92 53.76
N GLU A 86 -0.31 -17.49 52.50
CA GLU A 86 -1.07 -18.14 51.41
C GLU A 86 -0.56 -19.59 51.17
N ASN A 87 -1.46 -20.57 51.31
CA ASN A 87 -1.19 -21.94 50.91
C ASN A 87 -1.35 -22.07 49.39
N THR A 88 -0.22 -22.28 48.69
CA THR A 88 -0.17 -22.46 47.23
C THR A 88 -0.15 -23.93 46.81
N GLY A 89 -0.15 -24.88 47.75
CA GLY A 89 -0.24 -26.32 47.49
C GLY A 89 -1.67 -26.81 47.27
N THR A 90 -1.84 -28.01 46.67
CA THR A 90 -3.17 -28.63 46.46
C THR A 90 -3.79 -29.15 47.76
N GLU A 91 -2.95 -29.61 48.68
CA GLU A 91 -3.39 -30.20 49.94
C GLU A 91 -3.61 -29.12 51.00
N ALA A 92 -4.53 -29.38 51.93
CA ALA A 92 -4.67 -28.60 53.15
C ALA A 92 -3.36 -28.66 53.97
N MET A 93 -3.03 -27.56 54.66
CA MET A 93 -1.88 -27.54 55.55
C MET A 93 -2.07 -28.55 56.70
N PRO A 94 -1.01 -29.21 57.19
CA PRO A 94 -1.12 -30.16 58.31
C PRO A 94 -1.80 -29.50 59.51
N GLN A 95 -2.88 -30.09 60.01
CA GLN A 95 -3.68 -29.50 61.10
C GLN A 95 -2.78 -29.22 62.32
N ALA A 96 -2.78 -27.97 62.76
CA ALA A 96 -2.05 -27.56 63.96
C ALA A 96 -3.00 -27.63 65.15
N VAL A 97 -2.55 -28.22 66.25
CA VAL A 97 -3.10 -27.92 67.58
C VAL A 97 -2.37 -26.69 68.11
N VAL A 98 -3.12 -25.72 68.63
CA VAL A 98 -2.62 -24.62 69.44
C VAL A 98 -3.02 -24.87 70.89
N THR A 99 -2.06 -24.79 71.80
CA THR A 99 -2.27 -25.03 73.23
C THR A 99 -1.92 -23.76 74.01
N VAL A 100 -2.85 -23.30 74.83
CA VAL A 100 -2.67 -22.18 75.76
C VAL A 100 -2.70 -22.74 77.18
N VAL A 101 -1.68 -22.38 77.99
CA VAL A 101 -1.57 -22.82 79.39
C VAL A 101 -1.46 -21.61 80.30
N ALA A 102 -2.35 -21.50 81.28
CA ALA A 102 -2.27 -20.51 82.35
C ALA A 102 -1.76 -21.16 83.65
N SER A 103 -1.06 -20.39 84.48
CA SER A 103 -0.43 -20.92 85.70
C SER A 103 -0.41 -19.91 86.85
N SER A 104 -0.66 -20.39 88.07
CA SER A 104 -0.62 -19.57 89.31
C SER A 104 0.19 -20.20 90.45
N GLY A 105 1.11 -21.11 90.12
CA GLY A 105 2.00 -21.81 91.05
C GLY A 105 2.28 -23.21 90.53
N GLU A 106 1.94 -24.22 91.32
CA GLU A 106 1.80 -25.62 90.86
C GLU A 106 0.42 -25.89 90.21
N ASP A 107 -0.49 -24.91 90.30
CA ASP A 107 -1.84 -24.97 89.74
C ASP A 107 -1.89 -24.34 88.34
N THR A 108 -2.57 -25.01 87.40
CA THR A 108 -2.55 -24.74 85.96
C THR A 108 -3.89 -25.08 85.31
N ASP A 109 -4.29 -24.28 84.31
CA ASP A 109 -5.43 -24.59 83.43
C ASP A 109 -4.98 -24.53 81.96
N GLU A 110 -5.53 -25.40 81.12
CA GLU A 110 -5.10 -25.61 79.74
C GLU A 110 -6.29 -25.66 78.78
N VAL A 111 -6.23 -24.85 77.72
CA VAL A 111 -7.17 -24.86 76.61
C VAL A 111 -6.41 -25.15 75.33
N SER A 112 -6.86 -26.14 74.57
CA SER A 112 -6.33 -26.43 73.23
C SER A 112 -7.46 -26.49 72.20
N PHE A 113 -7.16 -26.00 71.01
CA PHE A 113 -8.05 -25.94 69.85
C PHE A 113 -7.23 -26.18 68.58
N THR A 114 -7.89 -26.48 67.47
CA THR A 114 -7.21 -26.75 66.20
C THR A 114 -7.24 -25.55 65.27
N VAL A 115 -6.20 -25.44 64.45
CA VAL A 115 -6.05 -24.48 63.37
C VAL A 115 -5.78 -25.29 62.10
N SER A 116 -6.57 -25.02 61.07
CA SER A 116 -6.48 -25.67 59.76
C SER A 116 -6.45 -24.62 58.66
N GLN A 117 -5.85 -24.97 57.52
CA GLN A 117 -5.86 -24.13 56.33
C GLN A 117 -6.14 -24.96 55.09
N GLU A 118 -7.08 -24.50 54.27
CA GLU A 118 -7.49 -25.19 53.05
C GLU A 118 -6.37 -25.27 52.01
N GLY A 119 -6.45 -26.29 51.15
CA GLY A 119 -5.62 -26.42 49.96
C GLY A 119 -6.05 -25.42 48.89
N SER A 120 -5.11 -24.99 48.04
CA SER A 120 -5.42 -24.04 46.98
C SER A 120 -6.39 -24.65 45.96
N ALA A 121 -7.41 -23.87 45.61
CA ALA A 121 -8.41 -24.26 44.62
C ALA A 121 -7.79 -24.30 43.21
N PRO A 122 -8.09 -25.34 42.40
CA PRO A 122 -7.69 -25.38 41.00
C PRO A 122 -8.13 -24.14 40.23
N ALA A 123 -7.31 -23.67 39.29
CA ALA A 123 -7.68 -22.56 38.43
C ALA A 123 -8.80 -22.98 37.46
N VAL A 124 -9.83 -22.15 37.38
CA VAL A 124 -10.98 -22.29 36.47
C VAL A 124 -11.00 -21.06 35.59
N MET A 125 -11.03 -21.26 34.27
CA MET A 125 -10.99 -20.16 33.30
C MET A 125 -11.90 -20.43 32.10
N THR A 126 -12.76 -19.45 31.77
CA THR A 126 -13.52 -19.41 30.52
C THR A 126 -13.01 -18.28 29.62
N ILE A 127 -13.27 -18.43 28.31
CA ILE A 127 -12.92 -17.47 27.27
C ILE A 127 -14.17 -17.32 26.40
N GLU A 128 -14.65 -16.10 26.21
CA GLU A 128 -15.81 -15.79 25.38
C GLU A 128 -15.42 -14.77 24.29
N PRO A 129 -15.68 -15.04 22.99
CA PRO A 129 -16.25 -16.28 22.44
C PRO A 129 -15.29 -17.47 22.61
N GLU A 130 -15.85 -18.66 22.88
CA GLU A 130 -15.06 -19.89 22.95
C GLU A 130 -14.68 -20.35 21.54
N VAL A 131 -13.38 -20.34 21.25
CA VAL A 131 -12.79 -20.75 19.97
C VAL A 131 -11.51 -21.54 20.20
N GLU A 132 -11.28 -22.57 19.39
CA GLU A 132 -9.99 -23.28 19.33
C GLU A 132 -9.01 -22.60 18.35
N SER A 133 -9.54 -21.87 17.35
CA SER A 133 -8.77 -21.20 16.30
C SER A 133 -9.32 -19.82 15.93
N LEU A 134 -8.43 -18.86 15.73
CA LEU A 134 -8.75 -17.51 15.22
C LEU A 134 -8.15 -17.33 13.81
N ARG A 135 -8.99 -16.87 12.86
CA ARG A 135 -8.56 -16.53 11.50
C ARG A 135 -8.63 -15.01 11.29
N ILE A 136 -7.46 -14.39 11.20
CA ILE A 136 -7.26 -12.97 10.92
C ILE A 136 -7.11 -12.79 9.40
N LEU A 137 -7.75 -11.77 8.84
CA LEU A 137 -7.61 -11.42 7.42
C LEU A 137 -6.29 -10.66 7.16
N TYR A 138 -5.84 -10.65 5.91
CA TYR A 138 -4.58 -10.01 5.53
C TYR A 138 -4.47 -8.54 5.95
N ASN A 139 -5.59 -7.81 6.02
CA ASN A 139 -5.62 -6.38 6.37
C ASN A 139 -5.37 -6.08 7.86
N GLY A 140 -5.30 -7.11 8.71
CA GLY A 140 -5.22 -6.99 10.16
C GLY A 140 -6.57 -6.65 10.80
N ILE A 141 -6.90 -7.32 11.91
CA ILE A 141 -8.01 -6.97 12.79
C ILE A 141 -7.62 -7.22 14.26
N ASP A 142 -8.19 -6.43 15.16
CA ASP A 142 -8.20 -6.74 16.60
C ASP A 142 -9.36 -7.71 16.90
N ALA A 143 -9.08 -8.74 17.69
CA ALA A 143 -10.07 -9.65 18.25
C ALA A 143 -10.07 -9.54 19.79
N ASP A 144 -11.14 -8.96 20.34
CA ASP A 144 -11.37 -8.86 21.78
C ASP A 144 -12.03 -10.15 22.31
N PHE A 145 -11.50 -10.67 23.42
CA PHE A 145 -11.99 -11.83 24.16
C PHE A 145 -12.23 -11.47 25.62
N TYR A 146 -13.36 -11.92 26.17
CA TYR A 146 -13.68 -11.81 27.59
C TYR A 146 -13.16 -13.04 28.35
N ILE A 147 -12.38 -12.81 29.40
CA ILE A 147 -11.76 -13.81 30.25
C ILE A 147 -12.43 -13.78 31.63
N SER A 148 -13.02 -14.90 32.04
CA SER A 148 -13.46 -15.10 33.43
C SER A 148 -12.55 -16.12 34.09
N SER A 149 -12.04 -15.80 35.28
CA SER A 149 -11.09 -16.65 36.00
C SER A 149 -11.19 -16.46 37.51
N ASN A 150 -11.00 -17.54 38.29
CA ASN A 150 -10.85 -17.46 39.76
C ASN A 150 -9.41 -17.16 40.21
N LYS A 151 -8.44 -17.12 39.29
CA LYS A 151 -7.02 -16.81 39.55
C LYS A 151 -6.51 -15.74 38.58
N VAL A 152 -5.46 -15.01 38.98
CA VAL A 152 -4.76 -14.07 38.08
C VAL A 152 -4.26 -14.81 36.83
N TRP A 153 -4.41 -14.18 35.66
CA TRP A 153 -4.07 -14.76 34.37
C TRP A 153 -3.14 -13.87 33.54
N LYS A 154 -2.34 -14.54 32.68
CA LYS A 154 -1.49 -13.96 31.64
C LYS A 154 -1.81 -14.60 30.28
N ALA A 155 -1.41 -13.95 29.19
CA ALA A 155 -1.48 -14.51 27.84
C ALA A 155 -0.22 -14.14 27.05
N GLU A 156 0.26 -15.05 26.20
CA GLU A 156 1.47 -14.89 25.39
C GLU A 156 1.35 -15.58 24.02
N SER A 157 2.04 -15.04 23.01
CA SER A 157 2.15 -15.59 21.66
C SER A 157 3.56 -16.13 21.42
N ASP A 158 3.68 -17.21 20.64
CA ASP A 158 4.96 -17.74 20.16
C ASP A 158 5.49 -17.04 18.88
N GLN A 159 4.64 -16.23 18.21
CA GLN A 159 5.01 -15.46 17.02
C GLN A 159 4.94 -13.95 17.27
N THR A 160 5.95 -13.22 16.78
CA THR A 160 6.07 -11.75 16.97
C THR A 160 5.08 -10.92 16.16
N TRP A 161 4.43 -11.50 15.14
CA TRP A 161 3.41 -10.80 14.34
C TRP A 161 2.02 -10.82 14.99
N CYS A 162 1.76 -11.81 15.86
CA CYS A 162 0.51 -11.98 16.59
C CYS A 162 0.68 -11.33 17.97
N VAL A 163 0.25 -10.08 18.09
CA VAL A 163 0.37 -9.28 19.32
C VAL A 163 -0.76 -9.64 20.28
N VAL A 164 -0.42 -9.74 21.57
CA VAL A 164 -1.35 -10.17 22.63
C VAL A 164 -1.33 -9.12 23.74
N THR A 165 -2.47 -8.50 24.02
CA THR A 165 -2.59 -7.38 24.96
C THR A 165 -3.66 -7.65 26.01
N LYS A 166 -3.27 -7.68 27.29
CA LYS A 166 -4.22 -7.62 28.41
C LYS A 166 -4.63 -6.15 28.62
N LYS A 167 -5.86 -5.78 28.21
CA LYS A 167 -6.42 -4.43 28.41
C LYS A 167 -6.78 -4.20 29.89
N ASP A 168 -7.33 -5.22 30.55
CA ASP A 168 -7.73 -5.23 31.96
C ASP A 168 -7.84 -6.68 32.48
N GLU A 169 -8.36 -6.91 33.69
CA GLU A 169 -8.49 -8.26 34.28
C GLU A 169 -9.53 -9.17 33.61
N HIS A 170 -10.29 -8.67 32.65
CA HIS A 170 -11.25 -9.43 31.86
C HIS A 170 -11.05 -9.34 30.35
N THR A 171 -10.41 -8.28 29.83
CA THR A 171 -10.30 -8.08 28.38
C THR A 171 -8.92 -8.47 27.84
N LEU A 172 -8.89 -9.50 27.00
CA LEU A 172 -7.74 -9.92 26.20
C LEU A 172 -7.94 -9.49 24.75
N VAL A 173 -6.92 -8.87 24.14
CA VAL A 173 -6.88 -8.57 22.70
C VAL A 173 -5.84 -9.46 22.02
N ILE A 174 -6.21 -10.04 20.90
CA ILE A 174 -5.28 -10.63 19.93
C ILE A 174 -5.34 -9.76 18.66
N SER A 175 -4.20 -9.26 18.19
CA SER A 175 -4.13 -8.39 17.01
C SER A 175 -2.93 -8.70 16.12
N ALA A 176 -3.01 -8.25 14.86
CA ALA A 176 -1.93 -8.33 13.89
C ALA A 176 -1.97 -7.14 12.93
N GLU A 177 -0.80 -6.67 12.48
CA GLU A 177 -0.70 -5.65 11.42
C GLU A 177 -1.10 -6.23 10.04
N GLU A 178 -1.17 -5.37 9.02
CA GLU A 178 -1.42 -5.80 7.64
C GLU A 178 -0.30 -6.73 7.12
N ASN A 179 -0.65 -7.97 6.78
CA ASN A 179 0.20 -8.86 6.00
C ASN A 179 0.24 -8.40 4.53
N LYS A 180 1.30 -7.66 4.20
CA LYS A 180 1.56 -7.11 2.86
C LYS A 180 2.11 -8.14 1.87
N THR A 181 2.30 -9.40 2.28
CA THR A 181 2.78 -10.48 1.42
C THR A 181 1.62 -11.33 0.89
N PHE A 182 1.82 -12.03 -0.23
CA PHE A 182 0.81 -12.96 -0.78
C PHE A 182 0.77 -14.31 -0.04
N GLU A 183 1.75 -14.60 0.82
CA GLU A 183 1.84 -15.83 1.60
C GLU A 183 1.17 -15.64 2.97
N ALA A 184 0.63 -16.70 3.56
CA ALA A 184 0.12 -16.66 4.93
C ALA A 184 1.27 -16.46 5.93
N MET A 185 0.98 -15.77 7.05
CA MET A 185 1.95 -15.66 8.14
C MET A 185 2.20 -17.04 8.79
N PRO A 186 3.41 -17.30 9.33
CA PRO A 186 3.67 -18.53 10.08
C PRO A 186 2.64 -18.70 11.20
N PRO A 187 1.95 -19.85 11.33
CA PRO A 187 0.92 -20.05 12.36
C PRO A 187 1.43 -19.74 13.76
N ALA A 188 0.59 -19.12 14.58
CA ALA A 188 0.85 -18.78 15.96
C ALA A 188 -0.08 -19.56 16.90
N THR A 189 0.32 -19.76 18.15
CA THR A 189 -0.52 -20.30 19.21
C THR A 189 -0.50 -19.35 20.40
N VAL A 190 -1.59 -18.59 20.59
CA VAL A 190 -1.77 -17.76 21.79
C VAL A 190 -2.11 -18.67 22.97
N THR A 191 -1.28 -18.61 24.00
CA THR A 191 -1.38 -19.44 25.21
C THR A 191 -1.83 -18.56 26.37
N ILE A 192 -3.03 -18.81 26.90
CA ILE A 192 -3.60 -18.12 28.05
C ILE A 192 -3.47 -19.05 29.26
N THR A 193 -2.88 -18.57 30.35
CA THR A 193 -2.68 -19.35 31.59
C THR A 193 -3.18 -18.57 32.79
N ALA A 194 -4.03 -19.20 33.60
CA ALA A 194 -4.54 -18.69 34.86
C ALA A 194 -4.00 -19.52 36.04
N GLY A 195 -3.59 -18.83 37.11
CA GLY A 195 -2.96 -19.45 38.29
C GLY A 195 -1.50 -19.87 38.08
N VAL A 196 -0.96 -20.59 39.07
CA VAL A 196 0.42 -21.11 39.08
C VAL A 196 0.42 -22.63 39.20
N ALA A 197 1.46 -23.28 38.68
CA ALA A 197 1.60 -24.74 38.76
C ALA A 197 1.74 -25.19 40.24
N PRO A 198 1.13 -26.32 40.65
CA PRO A 198 0.46 -27.33 39.81
C PRO A 198 -0.99 -27.00 39.43
N ASN A 199 -1.64 -26.03 40.09
CA ASN A 199 -3.07 -25.72 39.94
C ASN A 199 -3.44 -24.86 38.71
N ALA A 200 -2.47 -24.45 37.90
CA ALA A 200 -2.70 -23.60 36.74
C ALA A 200 -3.53 -24.30 35.64
N VAL A 201 -4.48 -23.56 35.05
CA VAL A 201 -5.20 -23.97 33.85
C VAL A 201 -4.67 -23.18 32.65
N THR A 202 -4.46 -23.87 31.53
CA THR A 202 -4.00 -23.26 30.28
C THR A 202 -5.01 -23.56 29.17
N LYS A 203 -5.46 -22.52 28.47
CA LYS A 203 -6.15 -22.64 27.18
C LYS A 203 -5.25 -22.12 26.06
N LYS A 204 -5.51 -22.58 24.84
CA LYS A 204 -4.78 -22.19 23.64
C LYS A 204 -5.75 -21.79 22.54
N ILE A 205 -5.35 -20.83 21.73
CA ILE A 205 -6.04 -20.41 20.51
C ILE A 205 -5.00 -20.42 19.39
N ASP A 206 -5.20 -21.24 18.37
CA ASP A 206 -4.32 -21.24 17.19
C ASP A 206 -4.72 -20.10 16.25
N VAL A 207 -3.80 -19.16 16.02
CA VAL A 207 -4.04 -17.94 15.26
C VAL A 207 -3.36 -18.03 13.90
N THR A 208 -4.14 -17.80 12.86
CA THR A 208 -3.68 -17.77 11.46
C THR A 208 -3.98 -16.41 10.85
N GLN A 209 -3.03 -15.85 10.09
CA GLN A 209 -3.28 -14.67 9.27
C GLN A 209 -3.05 -15.01 7.80
N GLU A 210 -4.04 -14.70 6.97
CA GLU A 210 -3.97 -14.95 5.52
C GLU A 210 -2.95 -14.05 4.82
N GLY A 211 -2.44 -14.53 3.68
CA GLY A 211 -1.77 -13.69 2.71
C GLY A 211 -2.74 -12.70 2.07
N ARG A 212 -2.22 -11.56 1.61
CA ARG A 212 -2.95 -10.65 0.72
C ARG A 212 -3.52 -11.47 -0.43
N PRO A 213 -4.85 -11.48 -0.66
CA PRO A 213 -5.46 -12.33 -1.67
C PRO A 213 -4.86 -12.04 -3.04
N GLU A 214 -4.58 -13.09 -3.82
CA GLU A 214 -4.05 -12.93 -5.17
C GLU A 214 -5.10 -12.23 -6.04
N VAL A 215 -4.85 -10.95 -6.30
CA VAL A 215 -5.77 -10.11 -7.05
C VAL A 215 -5.79 -10.59 -8.49
N ILE A 216 -6.99 -10.82 -9.05
CA ILE A 216 -7.18 -11.26 -10.44
C ILE A 216 -6.84 -10.10 -11.37
N ALA A 217 -5.54 -9.89 -11.57
CA ALA A 217 -4.99 -8.85 -12.41
C ALA A 217 -5.25 -9.19 -13.89
N SER A 218 -5.77 -8.24 -14.66
CA SER A 218 -5.91 -8.40 -16.11
C SER A 218 -4.56 -8.19 -16.79
N ASP A 219 -4.05 -9.21 -17.48
CA ASP A 219 -2.77 -9.12 -18.21
C ASP A 219 -2.92 -8.29 -19.48
N LEU A 220 -2.42 -7.05 -19.43
CA LEU A 220 -2.40 -6.10 -20.55
C LEU A 220 -1.43 -6.53 -21.66
N SER A 221 -0.49 -7.43 -21.36
CA SER A 221 0.47 -7.99 -22.33
C SER A 221 0.03 -9.30 -22.99
N ALA A 222 -1.12 -9.88 -22.57
CA ALA A 222 -1.64 -11.12 -23.15
C ALA A 222 -2.03 -11.01 -24.64
N GLY A 223 -2.35 -9.80 -25.11
CA GLY A 223 -2.58 -9.49 -26.53
C GLY A 223 -1.31 -9.20 -27.35
N GLY A 224 -0.14 -9.23 -26.71
CA GLY A 224 1.13 -8.72 -27.23
C GLY A 224 1.71 -7.65 -26.30
N THR A 225 3.04 -7.48 -26.30
CA THR A 225 3.72 -6.45 -25.50
C THR A 225 3.85 -5.14 -26.27
N SER A 226 3.95 -4.02 -25.55
CA SER A 226 4.27 -2.71 -26.14
C SER A 226 4.92 -1.80 -25.10
N ASN A 227 5.22 -0.54 -25.47
CA ASN A 227 5.62 0.52 -24.54
C ASN A 227 4.44 1.29 -23.93
N CYS A 228 3.26 1.21 -24.55
CA CYS A 228 2.01 1.76 -24.01
C CYS A 228 0.98 0.65 -23.82
N TYR A 229 0.26 0.68 -22.70
CA TYR A 229 -0.89 -0.19 -22.45
C TYR A 229 -2.14 0.65 -22.15
N VAL A 230 -3.26 0.32 -22.82
CA VAL A 230 -4.54 1.01 -22.66
C VAL A 230 -5.37 0.32 -21.59
N VAL A 231 -5.93 1.11 -20.67
CA VAL A 231 -6.81 0.68 -19.58
C VAL A 231 -8.17 1.38 -19.73
N SER A 232 -9.24 0.62 -19.98
CA SER A 232 -10.55 1.18 -20.33
C SER A 232 -11.61 1.11 -19.22
N LYS A 233 -11.24 0.63 -18.04
CA LYS A 233 -12.13 0.44 -16.87
C LYS A 233 -11.32 0.29 -15.59
N ALA A 234 -11.97 0.43 -14.44
CA ALA A 234 -11.35 0.21 -13.14
C ALA A 234 -10.94 -1.26 -12.94
N GLY A 235 -9.86 -1.47 -12.19
CA GLY A 235 -9.41 -2.79 -11.75
C GLY A 235 -7.91 -2.87 -11.46
N THR A 236 -7.45 -4.07 -11.17
CA THR A 236 -6.02 -4.41 -11.07
C THR A 236 -5.55 -5.03 -12.39
N TYR A 237 -4.33 -4.68 -12.77
CA TYR A 237 -3.72 -5.01 -14.05
C TYR A 237 -2.30 -5.50 -13.84
N MET A 238 -1.82 -6.29 -14.79
CA MET A 238 -0.41 -6.67 -14.87
C MET A 238 0.11 -6.63 -16.31
N PHE A 239 1.42 -6.57 -16.48
CA PHE A 239 2.08 -6.75 -17.77
C PHE A 239 3.49 -7.31 -17.60
N ASN A 240 3.94 -8.06 -18.61
CA ASN A 240 5.28 -8.64 -18.64
C ASN A 240 6.36 -7.54 -18.71
N ALA A 241 7.15 -7.43 -17.64
CA ALA A 241 8.20 -6.44 -17.49
C ALA A 241 9.60 -6.95 -17.91
N CYS A 242 9.70 -8.22 -18.35
CA CYS A 242 10.92 -8.80 -18.90
C CYS A 242 11.13 -8.48 -20.40
N VAL A 243 10.22 -7.73 -21.03
CA VAL A 243 10.19 -7.51 -22.50
C VAL A 243 10.26 -6.03 -22.88
N LYS A 244 11.18 -5.68 -23.79
CA LYS A 244 11.30 -4.33 -24.37
C LYS A 244 10.26 -4.13 -25.49
N GLY A 245 9.34 -3.17 -25.32
CA GLY A 245 8.34 -2.82 -26.33
C GLY A 245 7.60 -4.03 -26.90
N ASN A 246 7.53 -4.16 -28.23
CA ASN A 246 6.89 -5.30 -28.91
C ASN A 246 7.80 -6.54 -29.11
N ASN A 247 9.00 -6.56 -28.52
CA ASN A 247 10.01 -7.61 -28.69
C ASN A 247 10.47 -7.87 -30.15
N ALA A 248 10.15 -7.00 -31.11
CA ALA A 248 10.52 -7.22 -32.51
C ALA A 248 12.00 -6.96 -32.76
N THR A 249 12.66 -7.89 -33.46
CA THR A 249 13.94 -7.61 -34.12
C THR A 249 13.67 -6.85 -35.41
N THR A 250 14.20 -5.65 -35.52
CA THR A 250 14.04 -4.76 -36.69
C THR A 250 15.42 -4.32 -37.20
N PRO A 251 15.56 -3.66 -38.37
CA PRO A 251 16.87 -3.21 -38.84
C PRO A 251 17.60 -2.39 -37.77
N GLY A 252 18.88 -2.67 -37.53
CA GLY A 252 19.70 -2.06 -36.48
C GLY A 252 19.38 -2.48 -35.02
N ILE A 253 18.19 -3.02 -34.75
CA ILE A 253 17.63 -3.13 -33.39
C ILE A 253 17.30 -4.59 -33.06
N THR A 254 18.01 -5.15 -32.07
CA THR A 254 17.73 -6.48 -31.51
C THR A 254 17.40 -6.36 -30.02
N PRO A 255 16.18 -6.72 -29.58
CA PRO A 255 15.84 -6.66 -28.16
C PRO A 255 16.63 -7.67 -27.32
N THR A 256 16.84 -7.29 -26.07
CA THR A 256 17.36 -8.15 -25.01
C THR A 256 16.29 -8.31 -23.94
N THR A 257 16.14 -9.51 -23.39
CA THR A 257 15.30 -9.74 -22.20
C THR A 257 15.76 -8.84 -21.05
N LEU A 258 14.80 -8.26 -20.33
CA LEU A 258 15.05 -7.46 -19.13
C LEU A 258 15.05 -8.39 -17.90
N ALA A 259 15.94 -8.12 -16.94
CA ALA A 259 16.01 -8.84 -15.67
C ALA A 259 15.74 -7.91 -14.47
N PRO A 260 14.54 -7.33 -14.34
CA PRO A 260 14.21 -6.46 -13.22
C PRO A 260 14.03 -7.25 -11.92
N VAL A 261 14.20 -6.55 -10.80
CA VAL A 261 13.94 -7.06 -9.44
C VAL A 261 12.94 -6.20 -8.66
N SER A 262 12.64 -5.00 -9.15
CA SER A 262 11.65 -4.09 -8.57
C SER A 262 11.00 -3.21 -9.63
N ALA A 263 9.95 -2.50 -9.25
CA ALA A 263 9.26 -1.53 -10.09
C ALA A 263 8.98 -0.24 -9.31
N GLU A 264 8.77 0.86 -10.03
CA GLU A 264 8.53 2.19 -9.46
C GLU A 264 7.60 3.01 -10.35
N LEU A 265 6.70 3.76 -9.73
CA LEU A 265 5.94 4.80 -10.39
C LEU A 265 6.81 6.04 -10.56
N LEU A 266 7.03 6.49 -11.79
CA LEU A 266 7.82 7.70 -12.07
C LEU A 266 6.96 8.97 -12.09
N TRP A 267 5.72 8.85 -12.58
CA TRP A 267 4.79 9.95 -12.79
C TRP A 267 3.37 9.44 -13.05
N GLN A 268 2.34 10.23 -12.71
CA GLN A 268 0.93 9.98 -13.05
C GLN A 268 0.06 11.24 -12.99
N ASP A 269 -1.12 11.18 -13.61
CA ASP A 269 -2.24 12.07 -13.30
C ASP A 269 -2.86 11.69 -11.93
N TYR A 270 -3.42 12.69 -11.22
CA TYR A 270 -4.09 12.56 -9.92
C TYR A 270 -5.52 13.12 -9.95
N TYR A 271 -6.36 12.67 -9.01
CA TYR A 271 -7.77 13.04 -8.93
C TYR A 271 -8.15 13.90 -7.73
N SER A 272 -9.38 14.40 -7.79
CA SER A 272 -10.04 15.27 -6.82
C SER A 272 -10.25 14.63 -5.43
N ASP A 273 -10.01 13.32 -5.28
CA ASP A 273 -9.98 12.58 -4.01
C ASP A 273 -8.55 12.25 -3.52
N GLY A 274 -7.52 12.72 -4.23
CA GLY A 274 -6.11 12.47 -3.92
C GLY A 274 -5.55 11.13 -4.40
N ARG A 275 -6.35 10.24 -5.01
CA ARG A 275 -5.86 8.98 -5.59
C ARG A 275 -5.25 9.21 -6.97
N GLY A 276 -4.28 8.37 -7.33
CA GLY A 276 -3.62 8.38 -8.62
C GLY A 276 -4.15 7.35 -9.60
N ILE A 277 -3.71 7.46 -10.86
CA ILE A 277 -3.97 6.48 -11.94
C ILE A 277 -3.52 5.06 -11.58
N ALA A 278 -2.31 4.92 -11.03
CA ALA A 278 -1.64 3.67 -10.75
C ALA A 278 -1.21 3.63 -9.28
N ASN A 279 -1.82 2.71 -8.54
CA ASN A 279 -1.60 2.46 -7.13
C ASN A 279 -1.08 1.02 -6.97
N ASP A 280 -0.60 0.63 -5.79
CA ASP A 280 -0.10 -0.73 -5.50
C ASP A 280 0.97 -1.27 -6.48
N ILE A 281 1.82 -0.39 -7.03
CA ILE A 281 2.89 -0.79 -7.96
C ILE A 281 3.79 -1.83 -7.28
N SER A 282 3.86 -3.02 -7.87
CA SER A 282 4.65 -4.13 -7.36
C SER A 282 5.18 -5.00 -8.50
N TYR A 283 6.21 -5.79 -8.22
CA TYR A 283 6.85 -6.69 -9.17
C TYR A 283 6.90 -8.12 -8.61
N LYS A 284 6.39 -9.09 -9.35
CA LYS A 284 6.34 -10.51 -8.98
C LYS A 284 6.47 -11.36 -10.25
N ASN A 285 7.29 -12.41 -10.22
CA ASN A 285 7.37 -13.43 -11.28
C ASN A 285 7.58 -12.93 -12.73
N GLY A 286 8.27 -11.80 -12.93
CA GLY A 286 8.50 -11.21 -14.26
C GLY A 286 7.43 -10.19 -14.71
N TYR A 287 6.39 -9.99 -13.91
CA TYR A 287 5.29 -9.08 -14.18
C TYR A 287 5.31 -7.86 -13.24
N ILE A 288 5.00 -6.69 -13.79
CA ILE A 288 4.59 -5.52 -13.00
C ILE A 288 3.08 -5.60 -12.79
N TYR A 289 2.64 -5.30 -11.58
CA TYR A 289 1.25 -5.19 -11.16
C TYR A 289 0.94 -3.75 -10.75
N PHE A 290 -0.28 -3.28 -11.00
CA PHE A 290 -0.81 -2.01 -10.47
C PHE A 290 -2.35 -2.04 -10.40
N THR A 291 -2.93 -1.17 -9.58
CA THR A 291 -4.37 -1.04 -9.36
C THR A 291 -4.83 0.39 -9.62
N THR A 292 -5.87 0.58 -10.44
CA THR A 292 -6.52 1.89 -10.62
C THR A 292 -7.39 2.24 -9.41
N GLY A 293 -7.89 3.48 -9.34
CA GLY A 293 -9.04 3.79 -8.48
C GLY A 293 -10.24 2.86 -8.73
N GLU A 294 -11.10 2.71 -7.71
CA GLU A 294 -12.33 1.90 -7.75
C GLU A 294 -13.34 2.46 -8.77
N THR A 295 -13.47 3.78 -8.79
CA THR A 295 -14.08 4.52 -9.89
C THR A 295 -13.09 4.58 -11.04
N PHE A 296 -13.53 4.28 -12.26
CA PHE A 296 -12.68 4.51 -13.43
C PHE A 296 -12.62 6.00 -13.74
N HIS A 297 -11.40 6.52 -13.85
CA HIS A 297 -11.15 7.87 -14.31
C HIS A 297 -10.13 7.84 -15.47
N PRO A 298 -10.28 8.68 -16.52
CA PRO A 298 -9.29 8.81 -17.57
C PRO A 298 -8.04 9.59 -17.15
N GLY A 299 -6.87 9.22 -17.65
CA GLY A 299 -5.57 9.83 -17.38
C GLY A 299 -4.41 8.91 -17.75
N ASN A 300 -3.22 9.16 -17.20
CA ASN A 300 -1.97 8.56 -17.64
C ASN A 300 -1.03 8.27 -16.46
N ALA A 301 -0.16 7.28 -16.60
CA ALA A 301 0.98 7.05 -15.70
C ALA A 301 2.21 6.54 -16.46
N VAL A 302 3.38 6.65 -15.82
CA VAL A 302 4.63 6.03 -16.28
C VAL A 302 5.17 5.15 -15.16
N ILE A 303 5.27 3.85 -15.43
CA ILE A 303 5.82 2.85 -14.50
C ILE A 303 7.12 2.31 -15.07
N ALA A 304 8.15 2.21 -14.24
CA ALA A 304 9.48 1.69 -14.61
C ALA A 304 9.78 0.35 -13.93
N ALA A 305 10.59 -0.46 -14.60
CA ALA A 305 11.21 -1.65 -14.03
C ALA A 305 12.70 -1.35 -13.76
N LYS A 306 13.21 -1.82 -12.61
CA LYS A 306 14.55 -1.48 -12.11
C LYS A 306 15.38 -2.71 -11.78
N ASP A 307 16.69 -2.56 -11.90
CA ASP A 307 17.68 -3.57 -11.54
C ASP A 307 17.97 -3.60 -10.03
N ALA A 308 18.92 -4.44 -9.61
CA ALA A 308 19.30 -4.58 -8.20
C ALA A 308 20.11 -3.38 -7.63
N ASN A 309 20.59 -2.48 -8.46
CA ASN A 309 21.22 -1.21 -8.05
C ASN A 309 20.19 -0.07 -7.94
N GLY A 310 18.93 -0.32 -8.33
CA GLY A 310 17.87 0.70 -8.42
C GLY A 310 17.91 1.51 -9.72
N GLU A 311 18.68 1.08 -10.72
CA GLU A 311 18.78 1.73 -12.02
C GLU A 311 17.61 1.31 -12.94
N ILE A 312 17.04 2.26 -13.69
CA ILE A 312 15.93 1.99 -14.60
C ILE A 312 16.43 1.15 -15.78
N LEU A 313 15.77 0.01 -16.00
CA LEU A 313 16.00 -0.90 -17.12
C LEU A 313 15.07 -0.60 -18.30
N TRP A 314 13.83 -0.20 -18.00
CA TRP A 314 12.81 0.17 -18.97
C TRP A 314 11.63 0.89 -18.28
N SER A 315 10.76 1.52 -19.05
CA SER A 315 9.51 2.11 -18.55
C SER A 315 8.41 2.10 -19.60
N TRP A 316 7.16 2.07 -19.12
CA TRP A 316 5.94 1.94 -19.91
C TRP A 316 4.96 3.06 -19.57
N HIS A 317 4.23 3.52 -20.59
CA HIS A 317 3.11 4.43 -20.47
C HIS A 317 1.81 3.65 -20.22
N ILE A 318 1.14 3.91 -19.11
CA ILE A 318 -0.23 3.44 -18.86
C ILE A 318 -1.18 4.55 -19.30
N TRP A 319 -2.10 4.24 -20.20
CA TRP A 319 -3.09 5.18 -20.74
C TRP A 319 -4.49 4.74 -20.33
N CYS A 320 -5.02 5.33 -19.26
CA CYS A 320 -6.40 5.13 -18.83
C CYS A 320 -7.32 5.96 -19.72
N VAL A 321 -8.04 5.29 -20.63
CA VAL A 321 -8.97 5.94 -21.56
C VAL A 321 -10.13 5.01 -21.91
N ALA A 322 -11.36 5.51 -21.73
CA ALA A 322 -12.57 4.84 -22.20
C ALA A 322 -12.79 5.10 -23.69
N ASP A 323 -13.48 4.14 -24.33
CA ASP A 323 -14.02 4.26 -25.69
C ASP A 323 -13.03 4.75 -26.74
N LEU A 324 -11.78 4.28 -26.67
CA LEU A 324 -10.74 4.54 -27.67
C LEU A 324 -11.13 3.90 -29.01
N GLN A 325 -11.39 4.72 -30.03
CA GLN A 325 -11.77 4.27 -31.38
C GLN A 325 -10.61 4.39 -32.37
N ALA A 326 -10.74 3.66 -33.49
CA ALA A 326 -9.91 3.87 -34.67
C ALA A 326 -10.77 4.00 -35.94
N HIS A 327 -10.44 4.97 -36.79
CA HIS A 327 -11.20 5.31 -38.00
C HIS A 327 -10.36 5.16 -39.29
N PRO A 328 -10.99 4.90 -40.45
CA PRO A 328 -10.31 4.85 -41.74
C PRO A 328 -9.90 6.25 -42.23
N TYR A 329 -8.61 6.46 -42.47
CA TYR A 329 -8.11 7.69 -43.09
C TYR A 329 -7.96 7.56 -44.61
N ASN A 330 -8.51 8.54 -45.33
CA ASN A 330 -8.77 8.45 -46.77
C ASN A 330 -7.52 8.59 -47.63
N SER A 331 -7.08 7.49 -48.25
CA SER A 331 -6.32 7.50 -49.50
C SER A 331 -7.28 7.80 -50.66
N TYR A 332 -7.08 8.92 -51.37
CA TYR A 332 -8.12 9.50 -52.26
C TYR A 332 -8.02 9.05 -53.73
N GLU A 333 -6.89 8.49 -54.16
CA GLU A 333 -6.64 8.21 -55.59
C GLU A 333 -6.12 6.78 -55.89
N THR A 334 -5.71 6.01 -54.89
CA THR A 334 -4.83 4.84 -55.07
C THR A 334 -5.51 3.46 -54.94
N GLY A 335 -6.71 3.39 -54.34
CA GLY A 335 -7.40 2.12 -54.08
C GLY A 335 -6.72 1.21 -53.06
N THR A 336 -5.73 1.73 -52.32
CA THR A 336 -5.07 1.03 -51.21
C THR A 336 -5.95 1.01 -49.96
N GLU A 337 -5.67 0.08 -49.04
CA GLU A 337 -6.31 0.05 -47.73
C GLU A 337 -6.06 1.33 -46.94
N ALA A 338 -7.14 1.99 -46.52
CA ALA A 338 -7.10 3.14 -45.62
C ALA A 338 -6.43 2.78 -44.29
N PHE A 339 -5.42 3.58 -43.88
CA PHE A 339 -4.84 3.46 -42.54
C PHE A 339 -5.95 3.56 -41.48
N GLN A 340 -5.95 2.65 -40.51
CA GLN A 340 -6.83 2.74 -39.34
C GLN A 340 -6.10 3.56 -38.27
N VAL A 341 -6.70 4.64 -37.78
CA VAL A 341 -6.02 5.69 -37.01
C VAL A 341 -6.76 5.96 -35.72
N LEU A 342 -6.05 6.09 -34.60
CA LEU A 342 -6.68 6.50 -33.34
C LEU A 342 -7.33 7.89 -33.46
N ASP A 343 -8.55 8.00 -32.94
CA ASP A 343 -9.39 9.21 -32.99
C ASP A 343 -8.79 10.42 -32.23
N ARG A 344 -7.86 10.16 -31.31
CA ARG A 344 -7.16 11.14 -30.47
C ARG A 344 -5.65 10.91 -30.43
N ASN A 345 -4.91 11.89 -29.91
CA ASN A 345 -3.46 11.78 -29.74
C ASN A 345 -3.10 10.74 -28.67
N LEU A 346 -1.91 10.15 -28.76
CA LEU A 346 -1.42 9.19 -27.77
C LEU A 346 -1.34 9.85 -26.38
N GLY A 347 -2.02 9.27 -25.39
CA GLY A 347 -2.15 9.84 -24.03
C GLY A 347 -3.23 10.93 -23.87
N ALA A 348 -4.00 11.24 -24.92
CA ALA A 348 -5.15 12.15 -24.81
C ALA A 348 -6.35 11.43 -24.19
N ILE A 349 -7.08 12.11 -23.31
CA ILE A 349 -8.23 11.51 -22.61
C ILE A 349 -9.58 11.92 -23.18
N SER A 350 -9.61 12.90 -24.10
CA SER A 350 -10.77 13.25 -24.92
C SER A 350 -10.40 13.27 -26.41
N ASN A 351 -11.39 13.03 -27.27
CA ASN A 351 -11.35 13.25 -28.72
C ASN A 351 -12.14 14.51 -29.14
N GLU A 352 -12.76 15.21 -28.18
CA GLU A 352 -13.70 16.30 -28.44
C GLU A 352 -13.04 17.53 -29.06
N VAL A 353 -13.72 18.11 -30.05
CA VAL A 353 -13.28 19.31 -30.78
C VAL A 353 -13.13 20.49 -29.82
N GLY A 354 -11.88 20.90 -29.61
CA GLY A 354 -11.50 22.04 -28.79
C GLY A 354 -11.16 21.74 -27.34
N SER A 355 -11.37 20.50 -26.88
CA SER A 355 -11.02 20.09 -25.52
C SER A 355 -9.50 20.13 -25.31
N ASP A 356 -9.06 20.70 -24.17
CA ASP A 356 -7.64 20.72 -23.78
C ASP A 356 -7.15 19.30 -23.41
N TYR A 357 -8.07 18.42 -23.04
CA TYR A 357 -7.81 16.98 -22.81
C TYR A 357 -7.48 16.19 -24.10
N ALA A 358 -7.59 16.82 -25.27
CA ALA A 358 -7.27 16.20 -26.57
C ALA A 358 -5.82 16.41 -27.04
N LEU A 359 -4.99 17.17 -26.30
CA LEU A 359 -3.61 17.47 -26.68
C LEU A 359 -2.71 16.22 -26.66
N GLY A 360 -2.93 15.32 -25.70
CA GLY A 360 -2.16 14.08 -25.50
C GLY A 360 -0.78 14.29 -24.87
N PHE A 361 0.12 13.35 -25.07
CA PHE A 361 1.52 13.41 -24.62
C PHE A 361 2.47 13.65 -25.79
N TYR A 362 3.59 14.31 -25.50
CA TYR A 362 4.60 14.67 -26.48
C TYR A 362 5.79 13.72 -26.35
N TYR A 363 6.37 13.34 -27.48
CA TYR A 363 7.49 12.40 -27.55
C TYR A 363 8.64 13.07 -28.29
N GLN A 364 9.89 12.77 -27.91
CA GLN A 364 11.03 13.07 -28.78
C GLN A 364 11.13 11.97 -29.84
N TRP A 365 11.59 12.29 -31.04
CA TRP A 365 11.54 11.32 -32.14
C TRP A 365 12.42 10.10 -31.85
N GLY A 366 11.88 8.90 -32.05
CA GLY A 366 12.58 7.64 -31.74
C GLY A 366 12.58 7.23 -30.26
N ARG A 367 11.98 8.01 -29.35
CA ARG A 367 11.81 7.61 -27.93
C ARG A 367 10.46 6.95 -27.69
N LYS A 368 10.41 6.06 -26.69
CA LYS A 368 9.17 5.52 -26.13
C LYS A 368 8.56 6.41 -25.03
N ASP A 369 9.33 7.36 -24.50
CA ASP A 369 9.05 8.04 -23.25
C ASP A 369 8.10 9.24 -23.45
N PRO A 370 6.98 9.32 -22.71
CA PRO A 370 6.04 10.42 -22.80
C PRO A 370 6.49 11.65 -21.99
N PHE A 371 6.26 12.85 -22.51
CA PHE A 371 6.40 14.13 -21.81
C PHE A 371 5.05 14.86 -21.81
N PRO A 372 4.55 15.38 -20.67
CA PRO A 372 3.25 16.07 -20.62
C PRO A 372 3.15 17.23 -21.62
N ALA A 373 1.96 17.45 -22.17
CA ALA A 373 1.67 18.58 -23.05
C ALA A 373 1.56 19.92 -22.29
N ALA A 374 0.95 20.91 -22.94
CA ALA A 374 0.50 22.15 -22.31
C ALA A 374 -0.78 21.92 -21.48
N ALA A 375 -0.90 22.65 -20.36
CA ALA A 375 -2.13 22.73 -19.58
C ALA A 375 -3.15 23.70 -20.21
N GLY A 376 -4.43 23.40 -20.10
CA GLY A 376 -5.52 24.33 -20.40
C GLY A 376 -5.76 25.28 -19.24
N ASN A 377 -5.75 26.60 -19.44
CA ASN A 377 -5.76 27.59 -18.35
C ASN A 377 -7.15 27.79 -17.68
N GLY A 378 -8.04 26.79 -17.66
CA GLY A 378 -9.39 26.84 -17.07
C GLY A 378 -10.42 27.71 -17.82
N ASP A 379 -10.03 28.90 -18.27
CA ASP A 379 -10.89 29.95 -18.86
C ASP A 379 -11.43 29.65 -20.27
N GLY A 380 -11.45 28.38 -20.69
CA GLY A 380 -12.12 27.89 -21.90
C GLY A 380 -11.59 28.36 -23.27
N ASN A 381 -10.67 29.33 -23.33
CA ASN A 381 -10.15 29.84 -24.61
C ASN A 381 -8.73 30.46 -24.56
N SER A 382 -7.87 30.00 -23.65
CA SER A 382 -6.51 30.53 -23.48
C SER A 382 -5.48 29.46 -23.11
N ARG A 383 -4.99 28.72 -24.11
CA ARG A 383 -3.74 27.96 -23.98
C ARG A 383 -2.57 28.94 -24.06
N LYS A 384 -1.59 28.84 -23.15
CA LYS A 384 -0.49 29.80 -23.07
C LYS A 384 0.82 29.22 -23.60
N ASP A 385 1.50 30.00 -24.44
CA ASP A 385 2.95 29.95 -24.55
C ASP A 385 3.56 30.65 -23.33
N GLY A 386 4.60 30.08 -22.75
CA GLY A 386 5.30 30.64 -21.59
C GLY A 386 5.20 29.77 -20.34
N ASP A 387 6.34 29.68 -19.66
CA ASP A 387 6.64 28.79 -18.53
C ASP A 387 6.44 27.28 -18.77
N LEU A 388 7.16 26.50 -17.97
CA LEU A 388 7.22 25.05 -18.09
C LEU A 388 6.09 24.39 -17.30
N ALA A 389 4.86 24.66 -17.74
CA ALA A 389 3.71 23.85 -17.37
C ALA A 389 3.95 22.41 -17.87
N PHE A 390 4.45 21.55 -16.99
CA PHE A 390 3.93 20.19 -16.91
C PHE A 390 2.61 20.28 -16.16
N GLY A 391 1.64 19.46 -16.54
CA GLY A 391 0.30 19.51 -15.96
C GLY A 391 -0.74 19.06 -16.95
N CYS A 392 -1.33 17.90 -16.68
CA CYS A 392 -2.75 17.73 -16.92
C CYS A 392 -3.50 18.83 -16.15
N SER A 393 -4.56 19.38 -16.72
CA SER A 393 -5.75 19.55 -15.89
C SER A 393 -6.31 18.15 -15.63
N GLY A 394 -6.62 17.81 -14.39
CA GLY A 394 -7.61 16.76 -14.14
C GLY A 394 -8.99 17.23 -14.64
N PRO A 395 -9.96 16.34 -14.84
CA PRO A 395 -11.32 16.74 -15.22
C PRO A 395 -11.96 17.73 -14.21
N ASP A 396 -11.52 17.69 -12.95
CA ASP A 396 -12.05 18.47 -11.83
C ASP A 396 -11.10 19.60 -11.38
N ASP A 397 -11.27 20.78 -11.97
CA ASP A 397 -10.94 22.13 -11.45
C ASP A 397 -9.49 22.50 -11.00
N TYR A 398 -9.14 23.77 -11.21
CA TYR A 398 -7.86 24.39 -10.87
C TYR A 398 -7.71 24.78 -9.38
N THR A 399 -8.70 24.45 -8.54
CA THR A 399 -8.81 24.92 -7.14
C THR A 399 -8.38 23.91 -6.08
N GLN A 400 -7.94 22.72 -6.50
CA GLN A 400 -7.56 21.60 -5.63
C GLN A 400 -6.29 21.88 -4.78
N PRO A 401 -6.30 21.61 -3.46
CA PRO A 401 -5.12 21.67 -2.59
C PRO A 401 -4.17 20.48 -2.83
N GLY A 402 -3.61 20.43 -4.03
CA GLY A 402 -2.70 19.40 -4.54
C GLY A 402 -1.84 19.91 -5.69
N TYR A 403 -2.27 20.99 -6.39
CA TYR A 403 -1.41 21.77 -7.29
C TYR A 403 -0.31 22.51 -6.52
N THR A 404 0.65 21.80 -5.92
CA THR A 404 1.92 22.42 -5.52
C THR A 404 2.62 22.91 -6.79
N ALA A 405 2.85 24.22 -6.87
CA ALA A 405 3.46 24.84 -8.02
C ALA A 405 4.78 24.14 -8.39
N TYR A 406 4.91 23.74 -9.66
CA TYR A 406 6.13 23.18 -10.21
C TYR A 406 7.29 24.17 -9.98
N THR A 407 8.22 23.79 -9.10
CA THR A 407 9.37 24.65 -8.75
C THR A 407 10.59 24.23 -9.55
N TYR A 408 11.44 25.20 -9.89
CA TYR A 408 12.80 24.92 -10.33
C TYR A 408 13.69 24.72 -9.11
N ASP A 409 14.51 23.67 -9.10
CA ASP A 409 15.63 23.60 -8.17
C ASP A 409 16.81 24.51 -8.61
N SER A 410 17.90 24.48 -7.86
CA SER A 410 19.09 25.28 -8.13
C SER A 410 19.88 24.87 -9.38
N VAL A 411 19.50 23.78 -10.07
CA VAL A 411 20.11 23.34 -11.34
C VAL A 411 19.12 23.35 -12.52
N GLY A 412 17.87 23.78 -12.29
CA GLY A 412 16.83 23.91 -13.32
C GLY A 412 15.98 22.65 -13.55
N THR A 413 16.07 21.65 -12.68
CA THR A 413 15.11 20.54 -12.65
C THR A 413 13.75 21.09 -12.22
N ILE A 414 12.68 20.62 -12.87
CA ILE A 414 11.32 20.93 -12.43
C ILE A 414 10.80 19.83 -11.52
N ILE A 415 10.42 20.23 -10.31
CA ILE A 415 10.01 19.35 -9.23
C ILE A 415 8.57 19.64 -8.83
N ASN A 416 7.73 18.59 -8.84
CA ASN A 416 6.55 18.57 -7.99
C ASN A 416 6.98 17.99 -6.62
N SER A 417 7.02 18.84 -5.60
CA SER A 417 7.53 18.47 -4.28
C SER A 417 6.58 17.62 -3.44
N ALA A 418 5.27 17.62 -3.75
CA ALA A 418 4.30 16.74 -3.09
C ALA A 418 4.42 15.30 -3.59
N GLU A 419 4.69 15.12 -4.90
CA GLU A 419 4.70 13.83 -5.58
C GLU A 419 6.11 13.31 -5.89
N ASN A 420 7.17 14.06 -5.50
CA ASN A 420 8.58 13.79 -5.78
C ASN A 420 8.95 13.63 -7.28
N MET A 421 8.04 13.96 -8.20
CA MET A 421 8.26 13.93 -9.65
C MET A 421 9.33 14.94 -10.05
N LYS A 422 10.24 14.54 -10.94
CA LYS A 422 11.36 15.39 -11.41
C LYS A 422 11.52 15.27 -12.91
N TRP A 423 11.26 16.37 -13.62
CA TRP A 423 11.56 16.52 -15.04
C TRP A 423 12.84 17.35 -15.20
N SER A 424 13.88 16.78 -15.79
CA SER A 424 15.17 17.43 -15.99
C SER A 424 15.43 17.73 -17.47
N PHE A 425 16.29 18.72 -17.73
CA PHE A 425 16.67 19.13 -19.08
C PHE A 425 18.19 19.03 -19.22
N GLU A 426 18.67 18.37 -20.27
CA GLU A 426 20.11 18.26 -20.55
C GLU A 426 20.38 18.45 -22.03
N ILE A 427 21.58 18.90 -22.38
CA ILE A 427 22.03 18.94 -23.76
C ILE A 427 22.08 17.51 -24.33
N GLY A 428 21.58 17.37 -25.55
CA GLY A 428 21.66 16.14 -26.34
C GLY A 428 23.09 15.83 -26.78
N GLY A 429 23.22 14.81 -27.61
CA GLY A 429 24.49 14.09 -27.73
C GLY A 429 24.52 12.92 -26.74
N LYS A 430 23.45 12.11 -26.76
CA LYS A 430 23.24 10.96 -25.88
C LYS A 430 23.21 9.64 -26.65
N GLN A 431 23.39 8.55 -25.92
CA GLN A 431 23.12 7.19 -26.40
C GLN A 431 21.68 6.80 -26.06
N ILE A 432 21.16 5.73 -26.68
CA ILE A 432 19.76 5.30 -26.48
C ILE A 432 19.55 4.82 -25.04
N GLU A 433 20.56 4.18 -24.46
CA GLU A 433 20.60 3.67 -23.09
C GLU A 433 20.44 4.80 -22.06
N ASP A 434 21.01 5.98 -22.30
CA ASP A 434 20.85 7.16 -21.42
C ASP A 434 19.38 7.55 -21.30
N ALA A 435 18.67 7.60 -22.44
CA ALA A 435 17.25 7.92 -22.50
C ALA A 435 16.34 6.85 -21.91
N VAL A 436 16.69 5.57 -22.08
CA VAL A 436 15.98 4.44 -21.45
C VAL A 436 16.10 4.49 -19.92
N ARG A 437 17.27 4.88 -19.40
CA ARG A 437 17.56 5.04 -17.97
C ARG A 437 16.99 6.32 -17.37
N ASN A 438 16.84 7.37 -18.18
CA ASN A 438 16.32 8.67 -17.79
C ASN A 438 15.06 9.04 -18.62
N PRO A 439 13.94 8.29 -18.47
CA PRO A 439 12.72 8.53 -19.23
C PRO A 439 12.12 9.93 -18.97
N MET A 440 12.35 10.47 -17.77
CA MET A 440 11.87 11.80 -17.32
C MET A 440 12.78 12.97 -17.73
N GLN A 441 13.85 12.71 -18.48
CA GLN A 441 14.85 13.71 -18.88
C GLN A 441 14.67 14.11 -20.35
N PHE A 442 14.47 15.40 -20.62
CA PHE A 442 14.28 15.94 -21.96
C PHE A 442 15.60 16.45 -22.54
N TYR A 443 16.02 15.90 -23.67
CA TYR A 443 17.31 16.22 -24.30
C TYR A 443 17.17 17.24 -25.43
N TYR A 444 17.75 18.44 -25.26
CA TYR A 444 17.67 19.53 -26.25
C TYR A 444 18.86 19.53 -27.23
N GLN A 445 18.84 20.35 -28.30
CA GLN A 445 19.85 20.31 -29.35
C GLN A 445 21.27 20.65 -28.87
N VAL A 446 22.27 20.00 -29.46
CA VAL A 446 23.70 20.33 -29.24
C VAL A 446 24.06 21.65 -29.94
N SER A 447 23.53 21.86 -31.14
CA SER A 447 23.80 23.04 -31.97
C SER A 447 22.65 23.30 -32.94
N TYR A 448 22.78 24.36 -33.76
CA TYR A 448 21.82 24.65 -34.84
C TYR A 448 21.88 23.63 -36.02
N THR A 449 22.90 22.76 -36.09
CA THR A 449 22.98 21.68 -37.08
C THR A 449 22.69 20.31 -36.46
N LEU A 450 23.28 20.05 -35.30
CA LEU A 450 23.08 18.86 -34.47
C LEU A 450 21.78 19.00 -33.67
N THR A 451 20.66 18.82 -34.38
CA THR A 451 19.30 19.05 -33.87
C THR A 451 18.57 17.76 -33.44
N ASP A 452 19.33 16.70 -33.20
CA ASP A 452 18.86 15.44 -32.60
C ASP A 452 19.10 15.48 -31.08
N TRP A 453 18.48 14.55 -30.35
CA TRP A 453 18.86 14.26 -28.96
C TRP A 453 20.00 13.23 -28.90
N LEU A 454 20.07 12.35 -29.91
CA LEU A 454 21.15 11.37 -30.07
C LEU A 454 22.47 12.01 -30.49
N GLU A 455 23.58 11.42 -30.06
CA GLU A 455 24.92 11.73 -30.56
C GLU A 455 25.12 11.26 -32.01
N THR A 456 24.65 10.05 -32.31
CA THR A 456 24.60 9.47 -33.66
C THR A 456 23.14 9.15 -33.99
N PRO A 457 22.52 9.79 -35.01
CA PRO A 457 21.14 9.51 -35.38
C PRO A 457 20.95 8.05 -35.83
N ASP A 458 19.96 7.37 -35.26
CA ASP A 458 19.45 6.09 -35.77
C ASP A 458 18.03 6.29 -36.33
N ASP A 459 17.89 6.06 -37.63
CA ASP A 459 16.63 6.19 -38.37
C ASP A 459 15.66 5.02 -38.10
N ASN A 460 16.14 3.92 -37.50
CA ASN A 460 15.37 2.70 -37.30
C ASN A 460 14.50 2.71 -36.05
N LEU A 461 14.64 3.70 -35.16
CA LEU A 461 13.99 3.71 -33.86
C LEU A 461 12.47 3.60 -33.90
N TRP A 462 11.79 4.25 -34.86
CA TRP A 462 10.35 4.06 -35.12
C TRP A 462 10.07 3.26 -36.40
N GLY A 463 10.97 2.34 -36.75
CA GLY A 463 10.72 1.26 -37.71
C GLY A 463 10.77 1.66 -39.19
N ASN A 464 11.43 2.79 -39.45
CA ASN A 464 11.88 3.32 -40.73
C ASN A 464 11.08 2.86 -41.99
N PRO A 465 10.07 3.63 -42.44
CA PRO A 465 9.30 3.35 -43.66
C PRO A 465 10.09 3.55 -44.98
N TYR A 466 11.42 3.42 -44.96
CA TYR A 466 12.31 3.65 -46.09
C TYR A 466 12.40 2.44 -47.04
N ALA A 467 11.25 1.98 -47.53
CA ALA A 467 11.22 1.10 -48.69
C ALA A 467 11.60 1.90 -49.95
N ASN A 468 12.42 1.31 -50.83
CA ASN A 468 12.75 1.81 -52.16
C ASN A 468 13.56 3.13 -52.24
N GLY A 469 14.19 3.56 -51.15
CA GLY A 469 15.32 4.50 -51.20
C GLY A 469 14.99 5.98 -51.44
N LYS A 470 13.80 6.48 -51.05
CA LYS A 470 13.45 7.90 -51.20
C LYS A 470 12.57 8.43 -50.06
N ILE A 471 12.78 9.68 -49.65
CA ILE A 471 12.05 10.39 -48.59
C ILE A 471 11.72 11.82 -49.02
N TYR A 472 10.66 12.39 -48.46
CA TYR A 472 10.09 13.65 -48.91
C TYR A 472 9.91 14.67 -47.79
N VAL A 473 10.44 15.86 -48.08
CA VAL A 473 10.05 17.11 -47.45
C VAL A 473 9.30 17.91 -48.50
N PHE A 474 8.14 18.47 -48.15
CA PHE A 474 7.54 19.50 -48.99
C PHE A 474 8.31 20.81 -48.79
N ASP A 475 9.33 21.03 -49.62
CA ASP A 475 9.90 22.35 -49.84
C ASP A 475 9.09 23.09 -50.91
N THR A 476 9.01 24.41 -50.78
CA THR A 476 8.07 25.36 -51.41
C THR A 476 8.06 25.32 -52.94
N TYR A 477 9.05 24.69 -53.58
CA TYR A 477 9.28 24.73 -55.02
C TYR A 477 9.52 23.36 -55.69
N LYS A 478 9.45 22.23 -54.98
CA LYS A 478 9.67 20.89 -55.57
C LYS A 478 8.77 19.81 -54.96
N THR A 479 8.13 19.05 -55.84
CA THR A 479 7.39 17.81 -55.54
C THR A 479 8.14 16.61 -56.14
N THR A 480 8.14 15.46 -55.44
CA THR A 480 8.83 14.22 -55.87
C THR A 480 8.15 12.99 -55.20
N GLU A 481 8.52 11.77 -55.62
CA GLU A 481 7.75 10.50 -55.58
C GLU A 481 7.55 9.81 -54.20
N ILE A 482 6.62 10.28 -53.36
CA ILE A 482 6.18 9.70 -52.07
C ILE A 482 6.55 8.20 -51.83
N SER A 483 7.32 7.92 -50.77
CA SER A 483 7.60 6.54 -50.33
C SER A 483 6.30 5.80 -50.03
N THR A 484 6.19 4.55 -50.45
CA THR A 484 5.06 3.65 -50.17
C THR A 484 5.32 2.69 -49.00
N GLY A 485 6.47 2.79 -48.34
CA GLY A 485 6.77 1.98 -47.16
C GLY A 485 5.82 2.31 -46.00
N LYS A 486 5.23 1.27 -45.36
CA LYS A 486 4.37 1.45 -44.18
C LYS A 486 5.15 1.55 -42.86
N GLY A 487 6.41 1.09 -42.82
CA GLY A 487 7.21 0.97 -41.57
C GLY A 487 6.67 -0.10 -40.62
N VAL A 488 7.53 -0.62 -39.73
CA VAL A 488 7.17 -1.66 -38.74
C VAL A 488 7.08 -1.08 -37.33
N LYS A 489 6.38 -1.74 -36.40
CA LYS A 489 6.49 -1.40 -34.98
C LYS A 489 7.82 -1.93 -34.42
N THR A 490 8.50 -1.14 -33.61
CA THR A 490 9.78 -1.48 -32.97
C THR A 490 9.63 -1.56 -31.46
N ILE A 491 10.73 -1.91 -30.79
CA ILE A 491 10.80 -1.81 -29.34
C ILE A 491 10.86 -0.38 -28.80
N TYR A 492 11.08 0.67 -29.62
CA TYR A 492 11.08 2.08 -29.17
C TYR A 492 9.85 2.87 -29.62
N ASP A 493 8.94 2.24 -30.37
CA ASP A 493 7.65 2.81 -30.78
C ASP A 493 6.73 3.01 -29.55
N PRO A 494 6.26 4.24 -29.26
CA PRO A 494 5.48 4.54 -28.05
C PRO A 494 4.01 4.08 -28.10
N CYS A 495 3.47 3.71 -29.27
CA CYS A 495 2.04 3.44 -29.43
C CYS A 495 1.58 2.16 -28.69
N PRO A 496 0.27 2.00 -28.41
CA PRO A 496 -0.23 0.81 -27.71
C PRO A 496 -0.12 -0.47 -28.55
N VAL A 497 -0.42 -1.61 -27.93
CA VAL A 497 -0.43 -2.94 -28.56
C VAL A 497 -1.36 -2.94 -29.79
N GLY A 498 -0.87 -3.39 -30.95
CA GLY A 498 -1.62 -3.38 -32.21
C GLY A 498 -1.56 -2.05 -32.99
N TYR A 499 -0.82 -1.06 -32.49
CA TYR A 499 -0.66 0.26 -33.09
C TYR A 499 0.80 0.73 -33.13
N LYS A 500 1.17 1.54 -34.13
CA LYS A 500 2.52 2.11 -34.35
C LYS A 500 2.46 3.58 -34.80
N VAL A 501 3.60 4.27 -34.75
CA VAL A 501 3.74 5.64 -35.24
C VAL A 501 3.54 5.69 -36.76
N ALA A 502 2.70 6.63 -37.21
CA ALA A 502 2.35 6.76 -38.62
C ALA A 502 3.56 7.11 -39.51
N PRO A 503 3.75 6.46 -40.67
CA PRO A 503 4.81 6.84 -41.62
C PRO A 503 4.54 8.25 -42.18
N GLY A 504 5.59 9.00 -42.52
CA GLY A 504 5.47 10.40 -42.96
C GLY A 504 4.70 10.63 -44.27
N ASN A 505 4.40 9.56 -45.02
CA ASN A 505 3.52 9.59 -46.19
C ASN A 505 2.02 9.59 -45.83
N TYR A 506 1.65 9.23 -44.59
CA TYR A 506 0.26 9.08 -44.12
C TYR A 506 -0.63 10.29 -44.45
N TRP A 507 -0.13 11.51 -44.23
CA TRP A 507 -0.83 12.77 -44.54
C TRP A 507 -0.62 13.30 -45.97
N SER A 508 0.20 12.64 -46.79
CA SER A 508 0.66 13.18 -48.06
C SER A 508 -0.32 13.02 -49.22
N GLU A 509 -1.15 11.96 -49.24
CA GLU A 509 -2.23 11.82 -50.25
C GLU A 509 -3.24 12.98 -50.15
N ALA A 510 -3.53 13.45 -48.93
CA ALA A 510 -4.36 14.63 -48.67
C ALA A 510 -3.73 15.96 -49.15
N ALA A 511 -2.54 15.93 -49.75
CA ALA A 511 -1.82 17.10 -50.27
C ALA A 511 -1.38 16.99 -51.74
N VAL A 512 -1.20 15.78 -52.31
CA VAL A 512 -0.94 15.58 -53.75
C VAL A 512 -1.98 16.30 -54.61
N VAL A 513 -3.25 16.19 -54.20
CA VAL A 513 -4.42 16.79 -54.86
C VAL A 513 -4.48 18.33 -54.73
N TYR A 514 -3.82 18.92 -53.72
CA TYR A 514 -4.05 20.32 -53.29
C TYR A 514 -2.86 21.27 -53.48
N GLN A 515 -1.97 20.98 -54.44
CA GLN A 515 -0.71 21.71 -54.76
C GLN A 515 -0.80 23.23 -55.06
N LYS A 516 -1.95 23.89 -54.90
CA LYS A 516 -2.12 25.33 -55.17
C LYS A 516 -2.91 26.14 -54.12
N ALA A 517 -3.36 25.54 -53.00
CA ALA A 517 -4.32 26.20 -52.11
C ALA A 517 -4.00 26.18 -50.60
N PHE A 518 -3.06 25.35 -50.11
CA PHE A 518 -2.81 25.14 -48.66
C PHE A 518 -4.06 24.74 -47.83
N GLN A 519 -5.10 24.24 -48.50
CA GLN A 519 -6.38 23.85 -47.91
C GLN A 519 -6.77 22.46 -48.43
N SER A 520 -7.08 21.54 -47.51
CA SER A 520 -7.70 20.25 -47.83
C SER A 520 -9.16 20.29 -47.34
N PRO A 521 -10.16 19.91 -48.16
CA PRO A 521 -11.56 19.93 -47.75
C PRO A 521 -11.87 18.87 -46.68
N LEU A 522 -11.03 17.83 -46.58
CA LEU A 522 -11.14 16.84 -45.49
C LEU A 522 -10.73 17.42 -44.15
N MET A 523 -9.87 18.44 -44.12
CA MET A 523 -9.29 18.94 -42.88
C MET A 523 -9.55 20.44 -42.70
N THR A 524 -10.68 20.75 -42.08
CA THR A 524 -11.22 22.11 -41.94
C THR A 524 -10.61 22.83 -40.75
N PRO A 525 -10.08 24.07 -40.91
CA PRO A 525 -9.57 24.87 -39.78
C PRO A 525 -10.71 25.28 -38.84
N ASN A 526 -10.48 25.13 -37.54
CA ASN A 526 -11.38 25.58 -36.49
C ASN A 526 -10.68 26.62 -35.61
N ALA A 527 -10.72 27.88 -36.08
CA ALA A 527 -10.05 29.00 -35.42
C ALA A 527 -10.58 29.28 -34.00
N SER A 528 -11.86 29.01 -33.73
CA SER A 528 -12.50 29.24 -32.42
C SER A 528 -11.97 28.34 -31.30
N TYR A 529 -11.34 27.22 -31.65
CA TYR A 529 -10.85 26.20 -30.71
C TYR A 529 -9.37 25.86 -30.91
N TYR A 530 -8.70 26.59 -31.80
CA TYR A 530 -7.30 26.43 -32.17
C TYR A 530 -6.94 24.99 -32.55
N GLY A 531 -7.41 24.56 -33.72
CA GLY A 531 -7.09 23.24 -34.29
C GLY A 531 -7.77 23.02 -35.63
N TYR A 532 -7.80 21.78 -36.05
CA TYR A 532 -8.36 21.32 -37.31
C TYR A 532 -9.26 20.11 -37.08
N VAL A 533 -10.38 20.05 -37.80
CA VAL A 533 -11.26 18.87 -37.84
C VAL A 533 -10.97 18.10 -39.12
N TYR A 534 -10.41 16.90 -39.00
CA TYR A 534 -10.36 15.96 -40.12
C TYR A 534 -11.70 15.22 -40.24
N THR A 535 -12.13 14.91 -41.47
CA THR A 535 -13.33 14.13 -41.76
C THR A 535 -12.98 12.92 -42.62
N ALA A 536 -13.23 11.72 -42.10
CA ALA A 536 -13.01 10.44 -42.74
C ALA A 536 -14.13 10.08 -43.74
N ALA A 537 -13.94 9.05 -44.57
CA ALA A 537 -14.91 8.63 -45.60
C ALA A 537 -16.18 7.99 -45.04
N ASP A 538 -16.13 7.43 -43.83
CA ASP A 538 -17.30 6.99 -43.06
C ASP A 538 -18.07 8.18 -42.44
N GLY A 539 -17.52 9.41 -42.53
CA GLY A 539 -18.06 10.63 -41.94
C GLY A 539 -17.60 10.87 -40.50
N ALA A 540 -16.74 10.02 -39.93
CA ALA A 540 -16.14 10.24 -38.61
C ALA A 540 -15.27 11.50 -38.61
N LYS A 541 -15.10 12.10 -37.42
CA LYS A 541 -14.43 13.39 -37.24
C LYS A 541 -13.37 13.34 -36.15
N ASP A 542 -12.12 13.45 -36.57
CA ASP A 542 -10.97 13.50 -35.69
C ASP A 542 -10.59 14.96 -35.38
N TRP A 543 -10.25 15.24 -34.13
CA TRP A 543 -9.73 16.54 -33.72
C TRP A 543 -8.20 16.59 -33.71
N TYR A 544 -7.62 17.53 -34.46
CA TYR A 544 -6.19 17.78 -34.59
C TYR A 544 -5.85 19.16 -33.96
N PRO A 545 -5.53 19.24 -32.66
CA PRO A 545 -5.32 20.54 -31.99
C PRO A 545 -4.03 21.25 -32.40
N LEU A 546 -4.03 22.59 -32.32
CA LEU A 546 -2.83 23.42 -32.34
C LEU A 546 -2.09 23.29 -30.99
N ALA A 547 -1.46 22.13 -30.78
CA ALA A 547 -0.77 21.77 -29.55
C ALA A 547 0.59 22.48 -29.38
N GLY A 548 1.16 23.09 -30.42
CA GLY A 548 2.54 23.55 -30.38
C GLY A 548 3.53 22.39 -30.22
N ARG A 549 4.64 22.66 -29.52
CA ARG A 549 5.70 21.68 -29.21
C ARG A 549 6.50 22.07 -27.97
N ARG A 550 7.22 21.10 -27.36
CA ARG A 550 8.32 21.38 -26.43
C ARG A 550 9.61 21.66 -27.22
N GLN A 551 10.15 22.87 -27.06
CA GLN A 551 11.30 23.36 -27.81
C GLN A 551 12.58 22.61 -27.48
N ASN A 552 13.37 22.39 -28.53
CA ASN A 552 14.70 21.80 -28.44
C ASN A 552 15.84 22.83 -28.33
N ILE A 553 15.57 24.11 -28.07
CA ILE A 553 16.58 25.19 -28.19
C ILE A 553 17.21 25.46 -26.82
N SER A 554 18.55 25.47 -26.76
CA SER A 554 19.36 25.57 -25.53
C SER A 554 19.11 26.82 -24.66
N ILE A 555 18.50 27.89 -25.21
CA ILE A 555 18.12 29.11 -24.46
C ILE A 555 16.71 29.04 -23.83
N SER A 556 15.94 28.00 -24.13
CA SER A 556 14.62 27.70 -23.58
C SER A 556 14.29 26.22 -23.74
N PRO A 557 15.11 25.30 -23.18
CA PRO A 557 14.96 23.87 -23.40
C PRO A 557 13.66 23.36 -22.79
N GLY A 558 12.97 22.47 -23.51
CA GLY A 558 11.72 21.86 -23.11
C GLY A 558 10.50 22.79 -23.01
N LYS A 559 10.67 24.11 -23.21
CA LYS A 559 9.58 25.10 -23.07
C LYS A 559 8.51 24.86 -24.12
N LEU A 560 7.25 25.00 -23.72
CA LEU A 560 6.11 24.97 -24.64
C LEU A 560 6.14 26.20 -25.54
N TYR A 561 5.87 25.99 -26.82
CA TYR A 561 5.90 27.02 -27.85
C TYR A 561 4.94 26.71 -29.00
N GLY A 562 4.30 27.77 -29.49
CA GLY A 562 3.37 27.71 -30.60
C GLY A 562 2.03 27.09 -30.22
N VAL A 563 1.68 26.99 -28.94
CA VAL A 563 0.37 26.46 -28.50
C VAL A 563 -0.72 27.42 -28.97
N SER A 564 -1.87 26.89 -29.39
CA SER A 564 -2.99 27.61 -30.03
C SER A 564 -2.68 28.38 -31.34
N THR A 565 -1.42 28.42 -31.79
CA THR A 565 -0.99 29.12 -33.01
C THR A 565 -0.43 28.16 -34.07
N THR A 566 0.17 27.06 -33.63
CA THR A 566 0.72 25.98 -34.46
C THR A 566 0.39 24.61 -33.88
N GLY A 567 0.41 23.59 -34.72
CA GLY A 567 0.31 22.19 -34.30
C GLY A 567 1.35 21.37 -35.04
N PHE A 568 1.85 20.33 -34.38
CA PHE A 568 2.77 19.37 -34.96
C PHE A 568 2.33 17.97 -34.54
N MET A 569 2.47 16.98 -35.42
CA MET A 569 2.37 15.57 -35.03
C MET A 569 3.44 14.76 -35.77
N TRP A 570 4.13 13.90 -35.02
CA TRP A 570 5.23 13.10 -35.52
C TRP A 570 4.81 12.04 -36.54
N GLY A 571 5.62 11.87 -37.58
CA GLY A 571 5.66 10.65 -38.39
C GLY A 571 6.97 9.87 -38.16
N SER A 572 6.94 8.56 -38.44
CA SER A 572 8.08 7.64 -38.29
C SER A 572 9.11 7.68 -39.43
N SER A 573 8.97 8.58 -40.40
CA SER A 573 9.99 8.77 -41.44
C SER A 573 11.12 9.71 -40.99
N PRO A 574 12.38 9.42 -41.33
CA PRO A 574 13.46 10.41 -41.39
C PRO A 574 13.10 11.56 -42.33
N ALA A 575 13.77 12.72 -42.20
CA ALA A 575 13.49 13.90 -43.03
C ALA A 575 14.23 13.91 -44.38
N ALA A 576 15.24 13.06 -44.57
CA ALA A 576 15.96 12.89 -45.84
C ALA A 576 16.66 11.52 -45.85
N ASP A 577 17.19 11.11 -47.01
CA ASP A 577 18.10 9.97 -47.12
C ASP A 577 19.43 10.26 -46.39
N PRO A 578 19.86 9.45 -45.39
CA PRO A 578 21.16 9.62 -44.73
C PRO A 578 22.38 9.63 -45.66
N ALA A 579 22.30 9.04 -46.86
CA ALA A 579 23.38 9.05 -47.84
C ALA A 579 23.50 10.38 -48.61
N GLU A 580 22.38 10.95 -49.06
CA GLU A 580 22.35 12.19 -49.85
C GLU A 580 22.08 13.47 -49.03
N ALA A 581 21.64 13.34 -47.78
CA ALA A 581 21.31 14.47 -46.91
C ALA A 581 22.52 15.34 -46.57
N ALA A 582 22.32 16.66 -46.67
CA ALA A 582 23.12 17.63 -45.93
C ALA A 582 23.04 17.32 -44.41
N ASP A 583 24.15 17.51 -43.71
CA ASP A 583 24.35 17.12 -42.30
C ASP A 583 23.15 17.42 -41.38
N SER A 584 22.69 18.67 -41.37
CA SER A 584 21.56 19.13 -40.55
C SER A 584 20.20 18.49 -40.85
N LYS A 585 20.04 17.78 -41.99
CA LYS A 585 18.83 17.01 -42.32
C LYS A 585 18.83 15.60 -41.74
N LYS A 586 20.00 15.04 -41.40
CA LYS A 586 20.12 13.71 -40.77
C LYS A 586 19.53 13.72 -39.35
N HIS A 587 19.68 14.85 -38.66
CA HIS A 587 19.12 15.13 -37.34
C HIS A 587 17.62 15.49 -37.33
N GLN A 588 16.92 15.31 -38.46
CA GLN A 588 15.52 15.70 -38.64
C GLN A 588 14.64 14.50 -39.04
N ALA A 589 13.36 14.60 -38.72
CA ALA A 589 12.33 13.63 -39.09
C ALA A 589 11.07 14.35 -39.62
N THR A 590 10.16 13.61 -40.25
CA THR A 590 8.90 14.16 -40.76
C THR A 590 7.90 14.39 -39.64
N ALA A 591 7.21 15.52 -39.69
CA ALA A 591 5.99 15.76 -38.93
C ALA A 591 4.97 16.51 -39.81
N ILE A 592 3.68 16.42 -39.47
CA ILE A 592 2.77 17.50 -39.87
C ILE A 592 3.28 18.79 -39.24
N SER A 593 3.17 19.90 -39.95
CA SER A 593 3.16 21.23 -39.34
C SER A 593 1.94 22.00 -39.82
N VAL A 594 1.16 22.49 -38.87
CA VAL A 594 -0.07 23.26 -39.11
C VAL A 594 -0.01 24.59 -38.39
N SER A 595 -0.70 25.59 -38.92
CA SER A 595 -0.99 26.86 -38.24
C SER A 595 -2.41 27.32 -38.61
N GLN A 596 -2.89 28.43 -38.05
CA GLN A 596 -4.19 28.98 -38.43
C GLN A 596 -4.31 29.38 -39.92
N THR A 597 -3.19 29.49 -40.65
CA THR A 597 -3.14 29.96 -42.05
C THR A 597 -2.37 29.05 -43.00
N SER A 598 -1.82 27.92 -42.52
CA SER A 598 -1.00 27.02 -43.35
C SER A 598 -1.07 25.55 -42.92
N TRP A 599 -0.95 24.66 -43.92
CA TRP A 599 -0.85 23.22 -43.77
C TRP A 599 0.39 22.71 -44.50
N ASN A 600 1.25 21.95 -43.82
CA ASN A 600 2.31 21.16 -44.41
C ASN A 600 2.21 19.70 -43.88
N PRO A 601 1.93 18.71 -44.74
CA PRO A 601 1.73 17.31 -44.33
C PRO A 601 3.03 16.58 -43.94
N ALA A 602 4.18 17.04 -44.45
CA ALA A 602 5.49 16.47 -44.16
C ALA A 602 6.56 17.57 -44.13
N SER A 603 6.56 18.30 -43.03
CA SER A 603 7.59 19.24 -42.64
C SER A 603 8.77 18.50 -42.02
N ALA A 604 9.99 18.94 -42.32
CA ALA A 604 11.21 18.41 -41.72
C ALA A 604 11.54 19.16 -40.44
N VAL A 605 11.48 18.47 -39.30
CA VAL A 605 11.64 19.06 -37.97
C VAL A 605 12.67 18.29 -37.13
N ALA A 606 13.32 19.00 -36.22
CA ALA A 606 14.40 18.50 -35.38
C ALA A 606 13.93 17.44 -34.37
N ARG A 607 14.59 16.27 -34.36
CA ARG A 607 14.23 15.07 -33.59
C ARG A 607 14.19 15.28 -32.07
N SER A 608 14.98 16.24 -31.58
CA SER A 608 15.00 16.65 -30.16
C SER A 608 13.75 17.44 -29.69
N ASN A 609 12.82 17.82 -30.57
CA ASN A 609 11.56 18.45 -30.13
C ASN A 609 10.61 17.41 -29.53
N GLY A 610 9.92 17.77 -28.44
CA GLY A 610 8.78 17.00 -27.94
C GLY A 610 7.52 17.40 -28.70
N MET A 611 6.90 16.48 -29.45
CA MET A 611 5.67 16.74 -30.21
C MET A 611 4.69 15.56 -30.09
N PRO A 612 3.36 15.80 -30.24
CA PRO A 612 2.36 14.75 -30.23
C PRO A 612 2.62 13.60 -31.21
N VAL A 613 2.14 12.41 -30.84
CA VAL A 613 2.04 11.23 -31.70
C VAL A 613 0.56 10.90 -31.90
N ARG A 614 0.17 10.52 -33.11
CA ARG A 614 -1.11 9.85 -33.38
C ARG A 614 -0.83 8.51 -34.04
N CYS A 615 -1.34 7.45 -33.42
CA CYS A 615 -1.00 6.08 -33.79
C CYS A 615 -1.92 5.54 -34.88
N ILE A 616 -1.35 4.73 -35.76
CA ILE A 616 -2.08 3.92 -36.74
C ILE A 616 -2.02 2.45 -36.34
N ARG A 617 -2.95 1.63 -36.81
CA ARG A 617 -2.88 0.17 -36.65
C ARG A 617 -1.63 -0.39 -37.37
N GLU A 618 -1.06 -1.45 -36.81
CA GLU A 618 0.14 -2.13 -37.35
C GLU A 618 -0.02 -2.65 -38.79
#